data_AF-A0A2S6RJH4-F1
#
_entry.id   AF-A0A2S6RJH4-F1
#
_cell.length_a   1.000
_cell.length_b   1.000
_cell.length_c   1.000
_cell.angle_alpha   90.00
_cell.angle_beta   90.00
_cell.angle_gamma   90.00
#
_symmetry.space_group_name_H-M   'P 1'
#
loop_
_entity.id
_entity.type
_entity.pdbx_description
1 polymer ?
#
loop_
_entity_poly.entity_id
_entity_poly.type
_entity_poly.pdbx_seq_one_letter_code
_entity_poly.pdbx_strand_id
1 'polypeptide(L)'
;MKKNKMNLKMKSANFNPALVRLLFMLGFGFIGYLLIWPILALAVIQFGFHLIEGIPNARLANLNWRVISYLTQILDFICYRSEQKPFPFNSLPVEPQVKSKKKSKPTS
;
A
#
# COMPACT_ATOMS: atom_id res chain seq x y z
N MET A 1 18.51 33.72 -47.43
CA MET A 1 18.70 33.15 -46.08
C MET A 1 17.67 32.03 -45.85
N LYS A 2 18.12 30.76 -45.78
CA LYS A 2 17.26 29.58 -45.61
C LYS A 2 17.10 29.34 -44.11
N LYS A 3 15.95 29.71 -43.52
CA LYS A 3 15.67 29.44 -42.09
C LYS A 3 15.45 27.93 -41.92
N ASN A 4 16.42 27.27 -41.29
CA ASN A 4 16.38 25.85 -40.94
C ASN A 4 15.19 25.62 -39.98
N LYS A 5 14.11 25.03 -40.48
CA LYS A 5 13.03 24.52 -39.65
C LYS A 5 13.59 23.33 -38.88
N MET A 6 14.06 23.58 -37.66
CA MET A 6 14.43 22.54 -36.71
C MET A 6 13.21 21.64 -36.51
N ASN A 7 13.27 20.47 -37.16
CA ASN A 7 12.32 19.39 -37.02
C ASN A 7 12.52 18.84 -35.60
N LEU A 8 11.92 19.49 -34.60
CA LEU A 8 11.72 18.88 -33.28
C LEU A 8 10.76 17.72 -33.51
N LYS A 9 11.34 16.57 -33.85
CA LYS A 9 10.72 15.27 -33.79
C LYS A 9 10.49 15.00 -32.31
N MET A 10 9.45 15.62 -31.76
CA MET A 10 8.95 15.37 -30.42
C MET A 10 8.74 13.87 -30.36
N LYS A 11 9.66 13.19 -29.68
CA LYS A 11 9.70 11.74 -29.56
C LYS A 11 8.41 11.39 -28.84
N SER A 12 7.39 11.00 -29.60
CA SER A 12 6.11 10.59 -29.05
C SER A 12 6.44 9.56 -27.99
N ALA A 13 6.15 9.90 -26.73
CA ALA A 13 6.25 8.94 -25.65
C ALA A 13 5.37 7.78 -26.11
N ASN A 14 6.01 6.68 -26.53
CA ASN A 14 5.30 5.45 -26.83
C ASN A 14 4.58 5.13 -25.55
N PHE A 15 3.26 5.30 -25.51
CA PHE A 15 2.42 4.97 -24.37
C PHE A 15 2.37 3.46 -24.24
N ASN A 16 3.52 2.88 -23.90
CA ASN A 16 3.65 1.48 -23.61
C ASN A 16 2.93 1.27 -22.27
N PRO A 17 1.91 0.40 -22.22
CA PRO A 17 1.23 0.09 -20.97
C PRO A 17 2.21 -0.39 -19.88
N ALA A 18 3.35 -0.96 -20.28
CA ALA A 18 4.46 -1.29 -19.39
C ALA A 18 5.09 -0.07 -18.68
N LEU A 19 5.24 1.08 -19.35
CA LEU A 19 5.80 2.30 -18.76
C LEU A 19 4.82 2.95 -17.77
N VAL A 20 3.52 2.88 -18.03
CA VAL A 20 2.49 3.32 -17.09
C VAL A 20 2.54 2.46 -15.83
N ARG A 21 2.65 1.13 -15.97
CA ARG A 21 2.85 0.22 -14.83
C ARG A 21 4.11 0.56 -14.05
N LEU A 22 5.23 0.84 -14.73
CA LEU A 22 6.49 1.24 -14.10
C LEU A 22 6.35 2.54 -13.29
N LEU A 23 5.64 3.55 -13.82
CA LEU A 23 5.37 4.79 -13.11
C LEU A 23 4.56 4.55 -11.82
N PHE A 24 3.54 3.69 -11.89
CA PHE A 24 2.80 3.27 -10.70
C PHE A 24 3.67 2.52 -9.71
N MET A 25 4.55 1.62 -10.16
CA MET A 25 5.47 0.89 -9.28
C MET A 25 6.42 1.85 -8.56
N LEU A 26 6.94 2.88 -9.25
CA LEU A 26 7.79 3.90 -8.63
C LEU A 26 7.00 4.74 -7.61
N GLY A 27 5.80 5.18 -7.96
CA GLY A 27 4.95 5.96 -7.06
C GLY A 27 4.54 5.19 -5.82
N PHE A 28 4.07 3.95 -5.98
CA PHE A 28 3.75 3.08 -4.86
C PHE A 28 4.99 2.66 -4.08
N GLY A 29 6.14 2.48 -4.73
CA GLY A 29 7.41 2.22 -4.04
C GLY A 29 7.83 3.37 -3.15
N PHE A 30 7.66 4.60 -3.61
CA PHE A 30 7.89 5.80 -2.80
C PHE A 30 6.94 5.89 -1.60
N ILE A 31 5.65 5.57 -1.79
CA ILE A 31 4.66 5.50 -0.70
C ILE A 31 5.04 4.39 0.29
N GLY A 32 5.45 3.22 -0.20
CA GLY A 32 5.93 2.10 0.60
C GLY A 32 7.14 2.46 1.45
N TYR A 33 8.10 3.19 0.87
CA TYR A 33 9.25 3.72 1.60
C TYR A 33 8.83 4.69 2.71
N LEU A 34 7.88 5.59 2.43
CA LEU A 34 7.37 6.53 3.43
C LEU A 34 6.60 5.83 4.56
N LEU A 35 5.94 4.70 4.28
CA LEU A 35 5.22 3.87 5.25
C LEU A 35 6.14 3.14 6.24
N ILE A 36 7.43 2.96 5.94
CA ILE A 36 8.37 2.32 6.88
C ILE A 36 8.54 3.18 8.15
N TRP A 37 8.55 4.50 8.01
CA TRP A 37 8.69 5.43 9.14
C TRP A 37 7.57 5.33 10.19
N PRO A 38 6.27 5.39 9.84
CA PRO A 38 5.20 5.21 10.81
C PRO A 38 5.16 3.79 11.38
N ILE A 39 5.52 2.76 10.62
CA ILE A 39 5.62 1.38 11.16
C ILE A 39 6.70 1.32 12.25
N LEU A 40 7.87 1.91 12.00
CA LEU A 40 8.94 1.96 12.98
C LEU A 40 8.53 2.75 14.23
N ALA A 41 7.87 3.89 14.05
CA ALA A 41 7.34 4.68 15.16
C ALA A 41 6.33 3.89 15.99
N LEU A 42 5.39 3.19 15.35
CA LEU A 42 4.41 2.33 16.02
C LEU A 42 5.09 1.18 16.78
N ALA A 43 6.14 0.57 16.24
CA ALA A 43 6.91 -0.47 16.91
C ALA A 43 7.60 0.04 18.19
N VAL A 44 8.23 1.23 18.13
CA VAL A 44 8.85 1.87 19.31
C VAL A 44 7.80 2.20 20.37
N ILE A 45 6.66 2.74 19.96
CA ILE A 45 5.55 3.05 20.87
C ILE A 45 5.03 1.76 21.53
N GLN A 46 4.79 0.69 20.74
CA GLN A 46 4.37 -0.60 21.29
C GLN A 46 5.37 -1.17 22.29
N PHE A 47 6.67 -1.04 22.01
CA PHE A 47 7.73 -1.46 22.94
C PHE A 47 7.68 -0.64 24.24
N GLY A 48 7.47 0.67 24.16
CA GLY A 48 7.27 1.52 25.33
C GLY A 48 6.06 1.11 26.17
N PHE A 49 4.91 0.85 25.54
CA PHE A 49 3.72 0.33 26.22
C PHE A 49 3.97 -1.04 26.85
N HIS A 50 4.68 -1.93 26.17
CA HIS A 50 5.04 -3.23 26.72
C HIS A 50 5.89 -3.09 27.99
N LEU A 51 6.76 -2.08 28.07
CA LEU A 51 7.60 -1.81 29.24
C LEU A 51 6.80 -1.23 30.43
N ILE A 52 5.73 -0.47 30.16
CA ILE A 52 4.91 0.19 31.20
C ILE A 52 3.73 -0.70 31.63
N GLU A 53 2.94 -1.21 30.69
CA GLU A 53 1.71 -1.97 30.92
C GLU A 53 1.93 -3.49 30.92
N GLY A 54 3.09 -3.98 30.47
CA GLY A 54 3.38 -5.41 30.31
C GLY A 54 2.68 -6.07 29.12
N ILE A 55 1.69 -5.42 28.52
CA ILE A 55 0.86 -5.97 27.44
C ILE A 55 0.84 -4.99 26.26
N PRO A 56 1.04 -5.46 25.01
CA PRO A 56 0.87 -4.62 23.83
C PRO A 56 -0.57 -4.09 23.74
N ASN A 57 -0.73 -2.77 23.57
CA ASN A 57 -2.05 -2.18 23.41
C ASN A 57 -2.74 -2.70 22.12
N ALA A 58 -3.89 -3.37 22.28
CA ALA A 58 -4.61 -4.01 21.18
C ALA A 58 -5.06 -3.02 20.08
N ARG A 59 -5.37 -1.76 20.44
CA ARG A 59 -5.78 -0.74 19.45
C ARG A 59 -4.59 -0.31 18.59
N LEU A 60 -3.43 -0.10 19.20
CA LEU A 60 -2.20 0.24 18.48
C LEU A 60 -1.71 -0.94 17.65
N ALA A 61 -1.83 -2.16 18.16
CA ALA A 61 -1.50 -3.39 17.42
C ALA A 61 -2.38 -3.54 16.17
N ASN A 62 -3.67 -3.28 16.28
CA ASN A 62 -4.59 -3.29 15.14
C ASN A 62 -4.21 -2.24 14.09
N LEU A 63 -3.89 -1.01 14.51
CA LEU A 63 -3.41 0.02 13.59
C LEU A 63 -2.11 -0.38 12.92
N ASN A 64 -1.15 -0.92 13.67
CA ASN A 64 0.13 -1.39 13.12
C ASN A 64 -0.10 -2.50 12.07
N TRP A 65 -0.98 -3.46 12.37
CA TRP A 65 -1.37 -4.52 11.45
C TRP A 65 -1.96 -3.95 10.14
N ARG A 66 -2.82 -2.93 10.22
CA ARG A 66 -3.42 -2.28 9.05
C ARG A 66 -2.36 -1.59 8.19
N VAL A 67 -1.41 -0.88 8.80
CA VAL A 67 -0.31 -0.19 8.10
C VAL A 67 0.62 -1.19 7.43
N ILE A 68 1.04 -2.25 8.14
CA ILE A 68 1.88 -3.31 7.60
C ILE A 68 1.17 -4.03 6.46
N SER A 69 -0.10 -4.38 6.62
CA SER A 69 -0.86 -5.06 5.57
C SER A 69 -1.00 -4.19 4.31
N TYR A 70 -1.13 -2.88 4.47
CA TYR A 70 -1.13 -1.95 3.34
C TYR A 70 0.23 -1.90 2.63
N LEU A 71 1.33 -1.89 3.39
CA LEU A 71 2.69 -1.99 2.84
C LEU A 71 2.87 -3.31 2.07
N THR A 72 2.39 -4.44 2.60
CA THR A 72 2.46 -5.73 1.92
C THR A 72 1.71 -5.72 0.59
N GLN A 73 0.50 -5.12 0.53
CA GLN A 73 -0.23 -4.99 -0.74
C GLN A 73 0.54 -4.15 -1.78
N ILE A 74 1.21 -3.09 -1.34
CA ILE A 74 2.09 -2.28 -2.19
C ILE A 74 3.24 -3.13 -2.73
N LEU A 75 3.93 -3.86 -1.84
CA LEU A 75 5.05 -4.72 -2.21
C LEU A 75 4.62 -5.86 -3.14
N ASP A 76 3.46 -6.47 -2.91
CA ASP A 76 2.92 -7.53 -3.76
C ASP A 76 2.66 -7.03 -5.19
N PHE A 77 2.15 -5.80 -5.33
CA PHE A 77 1.95 -5.16 -6.62
C PHE A 77 3.27 -4.83 -7.34
N ILE A 78 4.26 -4.29 -6.60
CA ILE A 78 5.59 -3.95 -7.14
C ILE A 78 6.42 -5.20 -7.45
N CYS A 79 6.26 -6.27 -6.69
CA CYS A 79 7.04 -7.51 -6.88
C CYS A 79 6.38 -8.47 -7.87
N TYR A 80 5.35 -8.04 -8.62
CA TYR A 80 4.58 -8.90 -9.54
C TYR A 80 3.94 -10.13 -8.86
N ARG A 81 3.82 -10.12 -7.53
CA ARG A 81 3.19 -11.21 -6.77
C ARG A 81 1.67 -11.11 -6.83
N SER A 82 1.14 -9.91 -7.04
CA SER A 82 -0.28 -9.65 -7.25
C SER A 82 -0.50 -8.65 -8.38
N GLU A 83 -1.50 -8.90 -9.21
CA GLU A 83 -1.98 -7.93 -10.22
C GLU A 83 -3.01 -6.94 -9.62
N GLN A 84 -3.41 -7.16 -8.37
CA GLN A 84 -4.32 -6.26 -7.67
C GLN A 84 -3.58 -4.99 -7.22
N LYS A 85 -4.05 -3.84 -7.71
CA LYS A 85 -3.53 -2.54 -7.31
C LYS A 85 -3.94 -2.23 -5.86
N PRO A 86 -3.04 -1.73 -5.00
CA PRO A 86 -3.38 -1.32 -3.64
C PRO A 86 -4.35 -0.12 -3.65
N PHE A 87 -4.91 0.21 -2.49
CA PHE A 87 -5.76 1.39 -2.28
C PHE A 87 -5.09 2.67 -2.87
N PRO A 88 -5.84 3.60 -3.50
CA PRO A 88 -7.30 3.72 -3.55
C PRO A 88 -8.01 2.86 -4.62
N PHE A 89 -7.29 2.02 -5.36
CA PHE A 89 -7.89 1.25 -6.46
C PHE A 89 -8.61 -0.02 -5.98
N ASN A 90 -8.13 -0.65 -4.90
CA ASN A 90 -8.80 -1.78 -4.23
C ASN A 90 -9.07 -1.47 -2.75
N SER A 91 -9.85 -2.36 -2.10
CA SER A 91 -10.16 -2.29 -0.68
C SER A 91 -8.90 -2.38 0.20
N LEU A 92 -8.86 -1.54 1.24
CA LEU A 92 -7.86 -1.64 2.29
C LEU A 92 -7.88 -3.04 2.92
N PRO A 93 -6.72 -3.55 3.36
CA PRO A 93 -6.67 -4.79 4.10
C PRO A 93 -7.45 -4.62 5.40
N VAL A 94 -8.51 -5.41 5.54
CA VAL A 94 -9.27 -5.53 6.78
C VAL A 94 -8.74 -6.75 7.49
N GLU A 95 -8.47 -6.63 8.79
CA GLU A 95 -8.08 -7.79 9.58
C GLU A 95 -9.16 -8.85 9.38
N PRO A 96 -8.79 -10.11 9.10
CA PRO A 96 -9.77 -11.19 9.07
C PRO A 96 -10.37 -11.24 10.47
N GLN A 97 -11.46 -10.49 10.64
CA GLN A 97 -12.34 -10.57 11.78
C GLN A 97 -12.64 -12.06 11.85
N VAL A 98 -12.14 -12.73 12.89
CA VAL A 98 -12.59 -14.08 13.21
C VAL A 98 -14.10 -13.95 13.22
N LYS A 99 -14.75 -14.47 12.18
CA LYS A 99 -16.18 -14.33 11.97
C LYS A 99 -16.81 -14.97 13.19
N SER A 100 -17.17 -14.17 14.19
CA SER A 100 -18.25 -14.54 15.08
C SER A 100 -19.41 -14.79 14.15
N LYS A 101 -19.71 -16.07 13.92
CA LYS A 101 -20.94 -16.54 13.28
C LYS A 101 -22.08 -15.87 14.03
N LYS A 102 -22.53 -14.70 13.57
CA LYS A 102 -23.90 -14.26 13.84
C LYS A 102 -24.78 -15.14 12.97
N LYS A 103 -25.05 -16.31 13.54
CA LYS A 103 -26.08 -17.29 13.25
C LYS A 103 -27.16 -16.73 12.32
N SER A 104 -27.14 -17.18 11.08
CA SER A 104 -28.34 -17.32 10.27
C SER A 104 -29.40 -18.09 11.06
N LYS A 105 -30.58 -17.50 11.28
CA LYS A 105 -31.86 -18.22 11.28
C LYS A 105 -33.05 -17.24 11.34
N PRO A 106 -34.25 -17.66 10.92
CA PRO A 106 -34.75 -17.68 9.55
C PRO A 106 -35.92 -16.69 9.40
N THR A 107 -36.46 -16.61 8.19
CA THR A 107 -37.84 -16.20 7.93
C THR A 107 -38.82 -16.69 8.99
N SER A 108 -39.66 -15.77 9.48
CA SER A 108 -41.08 -16.03 9.67
C SER A 108 -41.86 -14.73 9.57
#